data_AF-A0A916FHS7-F1
#
_entry.id   AF-A0A916FHS7-F1
#
_cell.length_a   1.000
_cell.length_b   1.000
_cell.length_c   1.000
_cell.angle_alpha   90.00
_cell.angle_beta   90.00
_cell.angle_gamma   90.00
#
_symmetry.space_group_name_H-M   'P 1'
#
loop_
_entity.id
_entity.type
_entity.pdbx_description
1 polymer ?
#
loop_
_entity_poly.entity_id
_entity_poly.type
_entity_poly.pdbx_seq_one_letter_code
_entity_poly.pdbx_strand_id
1 'polypeptide(L)'
;MTWYADHIFAQPTPSVLSAFCTAGSLSNSLYLVDDLNGHSWPRLDLRHNLPSQGLLVVCEVCNPNTHAAGWYGARAIHWTDSVSQLDVNVIRPEDTLSHADYKISLEAYPSLGLLRFLKFVSLSTHSNVSFYHASMWGGDLEEEFAWIFGDEDKVLVSQAEDYENVVEYQYLNHELISRMEFQSNVLTFTLRQHGVELPSYYFAPHTRGFAWEK
;
A
#
# COMPACT_ATOMS: atom_id res chain seq x y z
N MET A 1 2.58 -21.46 -3.51
CA MET A 1 2.95 -20.77 -2.26
C MET A 1 1.91 -19.68 -2.05
N THR A 2 1.40 -19.48 -0.83
CA THR A 2 0.43 -18.40 -0.54
C THR A 2 1.13 -17.27 0.19
N TRP A 3 0.92 -16.04 -0.27
CA TRP A 3 1.55 -14.86 0.29
C TRP A 3 0.63 -13.65 0.15
N TYR A 4 0.64 -12.78 1.15
CA TYR A 4 -0.16 -11.57 1.19
C TYR A 4 0.72 -10.40 1.62
N ALA A 5 0.39 -9.21 1.15
CA ALA A 5 0.97 -7.98 1.67
C ALA A 5 -0.02 -6.81 1.63
N ASP A 6 -0.44 -6.40 2.81
CA ASP A 6 -1.32 -5.27 3.06
C ASP A 6 -0.55 -4.19 3.81
N HIS A 7 0.05 -3.25 3.08
CA HIS A 7 0.99 -2.27 3.62
C HIS A 7 0.52 -0.84 3.42
N ILE A 8 0.85 0.04 4.36
CA ILE A 8 0.74 1.48 4.20
C ILE A 8 2.14 2.04 3.99
N PHE A 9 2.30 2.91 2.99
CA PHE A 9 3.56 3.61 2.72
C PHE A 9 3.37 5.12 2.83
N ALA A 10 4.37 5.80 3.38
CA ALA A 10 4.44 7.26 3.39
C ALA A 10 5.89 7.74 3.50
N GLN A 11 6.14 8.99 3.14
CA GLN A 11 7.40 9.65 3.49
C GLN A 11 7.43 9.95 5.00
N PRO A 12 8.55 9.66 5.70
CA PRO A 12 8.64 9.77 7.16
C PRO A 12 8.90 11.22 7.63
N THR A 13 8.03 12.16 7.24
CA THR A 13 8.10 13.52 7.77
C THR A 13 7.67 13.53 9.25
N PRO A 14 8.13 14.49 10.07
CA PRO A 14 7.73 14.56 11.49
C PRO A 14 6.20 14.60 11.70
N SER A 15 5.46 15.26 10.80
CA SER A 15 4.01 15.35 10.87
C SER A 15 3.33 14.03 10.53
N VAL A 16 3.81 13.30 9.50
CA VAL A 16 3.32 11.96 9.14
C VAL A 16 3.60 10.98 10.28
N LEU A 17 4.82 10.96 10.81
CA LEU A 17 5.19 10.11 11.95
C LEU A 17 4.28 10.36 13.16
N SER A 18 4.05 11.63 13.50
CA SER A 18 3.16 12.00 14.60
C SER A 18 1.73 11.50 14.38
N ALA A 19 1.21 11.58 13.15
CA ALA A 19 -0.13 11.11 12.83
C ALA A 19 -0.26 9.59 13.02
N PHE A 20 0.70 8.81 12.50
CA PHE A 20 0.67 7.34 12.62
C PHE A 20 0.96 6.85 14.04
N CYS A 21 1.86 7.50 14.78
CA CYS A 21 2.12 7.15 16.19
C CYS A 21 0.90 7.32 17.10
N THR A 22 -0.07 8.14 16.71
CA THR A 22 -1.31 8.37 17.47
C THR A 22 -2.50 7.56 16.94
N ALA A 23 -2.31 6.78 15.86
CA ALA A 23 -3.35 6.07 15.14
C ALA A 23 -3.64 4.67 15.71
N GLY A 24 -3.83 4.59 17.03
CA GLY A 24 -4.16 3.36 17.76
C GLY A 24 -3.29 2.16 17.36
N SER A 25 -3.92 1.06 16.95
CA SER A 25 -3.28 -0.20 16.56
C SER A 25 -2.33 -0.08 15.37
N LEU A 26 -2.51 0.91 14.48
CA LEU A 26 -1.56 1.13 13.36
C LEU A 26 -0.16 1.45 13.89
N SER A 27 -0.04 2.08 15.06
CA SER A 27 1.26 2.39 15.67
C SER A 27 2.06 1.14 16.08
N ASN A 28 1.40 -0.01 16.28
CA ASN A 28 2.06 -1.25 16.72
C ASN A 28 2.89 -1.93 15.62
N SER A 29 2.59 -1.63 14.35
CA SER A 29 3.30 -2.18 13.18
C SER A 29 3.91 -1.07 12.32
N LEU A 30 4.23 0.06 12.95
CA LEU A 30 4.84 1.23 12.32
C LEU A 30 6.36 1.09 12.33
N TYR A 31 6.97 1.08 11.15
CA TYR A 31 8.41 0.95 10.97
C TYR A 31 8.95 2.09 10.12
N LEU A 32 10.03 2.71 10.59
CA LEU A 32 10.86 3.58 9.76
C LEU A 32 11.97 2.72 9.17
N VAL A 33 11.93 2.50 7.86
CA VAL A 33 13.02 1.84 7.14
C VAL A 33 13.90 2.93 6.55
N ASP A 34 15.01 3.24 7.19
CA ASP A 34 15.94 4.30 6.79
C ASP A 34 17.16 3.78 6.03
N ASP A 35 17.46 2.48 6.12
CA ASP A 35 18.43 1.82 5.27
C ASP A 35 18.04 0.37 4.91
N LEU A 36 18.73 -0.18 3.91
CA LEU A 36 18.65 -1.60 3.51
C LEU A 36 20.02 -2.27 3.63
N ASN A 37 20.93 -1.70 4.43
CA ASN A 37 22.26 -2.22 4.63
C ASN A 37 22.16 -3.48 5.50
N GLY A 38 22.75 -4.59 5.03
CA GLY A 38 22.63 -5.88 5.72
C GLY A 38 21.44 -6.73 5.28
N HIS A 39 20.55 -6.22 4.42
CA HIS A 39 19.60 -7.08 3.70
C HIS A 39 20.35 -8.07 2.81
N SER A 40 20.01 -9.35 2.89
CA SER A 40 20.63 -10.39 2.08
C SER A 40 19.96 -10.43 0.70
N TRP A 41 20.55 -9.71 -0.24
CA TRP A 41 20.03 -9.62 -1.60
C TRP A 41 20.16 -10.95 -2.35
N PRO A 42 19.06 -11.52 -2.88
CA PRO A 42 19.14 -12.77 -3.62
C PRO A 42 19.89 -12.61 -4.96
N ARG A 43 19.83 -11.41 -5.56
CA ARG A 43 20.62 -11.03 -6.73
C ARG A 43 20.97 -9.53 -6.68
N LEU A 44 22.08 -9.15 -7.31
CA LEU A 44 22.58 -7.77 -7.30
C LEU A 44 21.72 -6.80 -8.13
N ASP A 45 21.11 -7.28 -9.21
CA ASP A 45 20.20 -6.51 -10.07
C ASP A 45 18.87 -6.17 -9.39
N LEU A 46 18.55 -6.81 -8.28
CA LEU A 46 17.36 -6.52 -7.47
C LEU A 46 17.62 -5.41 -6.42
N ARG A 47 18.88 -5.04 -6.21
CA ARG A 47 19.27 -4.06 -5.20
C ARG A 47 18.72 -2.68 -5.55
N HIS A 48 17.99 -2.11 -4.61
CA HIS A 48 17.48 -0.74 -4.66
C HIS A 48 17.89 0.02 -3.41
N ASN A 49 17.70 1.33 -3.45
CA ASN A 49 17.92 2.23 -2.32
C ASN A 49 16.59 2.82 -1.86
N LEU A 50 16.61 3.41 -0.69
CA LEU A 50 15.52 4.22 -0.15
C LEU A 50 15.85 5.71 -0.36
N PRO A 51 14.84 6.59 -0.33
CA PRO A 51 15.04 8.03 -0.18
C PRO A 51 15.96 8.34 1.01
N SER A 52 16.62 9.49 1.00
CA SER A 52 17.53 9.89 2.08
C SER A 52 16.85 10.00 3.45
N GLN A 53 15.55 10.24 3.49
CA GLN A 53 14.77 10.25 4.74
C GLN A 53 14.26 8.87 5.15
N GLY A 54 14.47 7.83 4.33
CA GLY A 54 13.86 6.51 4.50
C GLY A 54 12.43 6.44 3.97
N LEU A 55 11.74 5.37 4.37
CA LEU A 55 10.34 5.09 4.07
C LEU A 55 9.61 4.69 5.36
N LEU A 56 8.46 5.29 5.61
CA LEU A 56 7.55 4.83 6.65
C LEU A 56 6.71 3.68 6.10
N VAL A 57 6.64 2.58 6.84
CA VAL A 57 5.80 1.42 6.50
C VAL A 57 4.93 1.04 7.69
N VAL A 58 3.63 0.87 7.47
CA VAL A 58 2.76 0.11 8.39
C VAL A 58 2.45 -1.22 7.76
N CYS A 59 2.81 -2.30 8.44
CA CYS A 59 2.72 -3.64 7.86
C CYS A 59 1.48 -4.40 8.32
N GLU A 60 1.04 -5.33 7.48
CA GLU A 60 0.07 -6.38 7.81
C GLU A 60 -1.29 -5.82 8.24
N VAL A 61 -1.75 -4.76 7.57
CA VAL A 61 -3.00 -4.04 7.86
C VAL A 61 -4.17 -4.63 7.09
N CYS A 62 -4.93 -5.55 7.69
CA CYS A 62 -5.89 -6.37 6.96
C CYS A 62 -7.30 -6.37 7.54
N ASN A 63 -8.23 -6.97 6.78
CA ASN A 63 -9.53 -7.39 7.27
C ASN A 63 -9.36 -8.51 8.31
N PRO A 64 -9.91 -8.42 9.53
CA PRO A 64 -9.85 -9.54 10.49
C PRO A 64 -10.54 -10.81 10.00
N ASN A 65 -11.46 -10.70 9.04
CA ASN A 65 -12.29 -11.82 8.58
C ASN A 65 -11.75 -12.51 7.31
N THR A 66 -10.55 -12.18 6.84
CA THR A 66 -9.95 -12.81 5.65
C THR A 66 -8.86 -13.81 6.00
N HIS A 67 -8.50 -14.63 5.01
CA HIS A 67 -7.36 -15.54 5.11
C HIS A 67 -6.02 -14.82 5.37
N ALA A 68 -5.89 -13.56 4.94
CA ALA A 68 -4.72 -12.72 5.20
C ALA A 68 -4.47 -12.55 6.71
N ALA A 69 -5.49 -12.28 7.52
CA ALA A 69 -5.34 -12.15 8.97
C ALA A 69 -4.76 -13.40 9.63
N GLY A 70 -5.26 -14.59 9.23
CA GLY A 70 -4.71 -15.87 9.69
C GLY A 70 -3.26 -16.11 9.25
N TRP A 71 -2.89 -15.58 8.08
CA TRP A 71 -1.53 -15.68 7.54
C TRP A 71 -0.54 -14.75 8.27
N TYR A 72 -0.94 -13.51 8.55
CA TYR A 72 -0.16 -12.53 9.33
C TYR A 72 -0.03 -12.93 10.80
N GLY A 73 -1.04 -13.60 11.36
CA GLY A 73 -1.02 -14.11 12.72
C GLY A 73 -0.93 -12.99 13.75
N ALA A 74 0.02 -13.07 14.68
CA ALA A 74 0.12 -12.13 15.80
C ALA A 74 0.47 -10.69 15.40
N ARG A 75 0.92 -10.47 14.16
CA ARG A 75 1.31 -9.17 13.62
C ARG A 75 0.18 -8.48 12.84
N ALA A 76 -0.92 -9.18 12.61
CA ALA A 76 -2.09 -8.63 11.91
C ALA A 76 -2.62 -7.39 12.63
N ILE A 77 -2.74 -6.28 11.89
CA ILE A 77 -3.40 -5.07 12.36
C ILE A 77 -4.76 -4.97 11.69
N HIS A 78 -5.83 -5.04 12.48
CA HIS A 78 -7.15 -4.91 11.92
C HIS A 78 -7.42 -3.45 11.56
N TRP A 79 -7.74 -3.21 10.29
CA TRP A 79 -8.03 -1.86 9.80
C TRP A 79 -9.30 -1.22 10.40
N THR A 80 -10.07 -1.97 11.19
CA THR A 80 -11.28 -1.50 11.90
C THR A 80 -10.95 -0.88 13.25
N ASP A 81 -9.80 -1.20 13.83
CA ASP A 81 -9.65 -1.12 15.28
C ASP A 81 -9.20 0.26 15.77
N SER A 82 -8.94 1.24 14.91
CA SER A 82 -8.20 2.44 15.35
C SER A 82 -8.36 3.72 14.53
N VAL A 83 -9.43 3.84 13.74
CA VAL A 83 -9.68 5.08 13.01
C VAL A 83 -10.95 5.76 13.49
N SER A 84 -10.80 6.99 13.98
CA SER A 84 -11.91 7.90 14.29
C SER A 84 -12.82 8.13 13.08
N GLN A 85 -14.11 8.40 13.31
CA GLN A 85 -15.01 8.78 12.22
C GLN A 85 -14.59 10.14 11.65
N LEU A 86 -13.76 10.11 10.60
CA LEU A 86 -13.32 11.29 9.88
C LEU A 86 -14.31 11.58 8.75
N ASP A 87 -14.74 12.84 8.66
CA ASP A 87 -15.59 13.31 7.57
C ASP A 87 -14.73 13.79 6.40
N VAL A 88 -14.03 12.85 5.79
CA VAL A 88 -13.24 13.07 4.58
C VAL A 88 -13.84 12.20 3.48
N ASN A 89 -14.06 12.80 2.31
CA ASN A 89 -14.52 12.04 1.16
C ASN A 89 -13.36 11.26 0.58
N VAL A 90 -13.58 10.00 0.23
CA VAL A 90 -12.59 9.09 -0.36
C VAL A 90 -13.19 8.39 -1.57
N ILE A 91 -12.33 7.97 -2.50
CA ILE A 91 -12.73 7.09 -3.59
C ILE A 91 -13.08 5.75 -2.98
N ARG A 92 -14.32 5.29 -3.18
CA ARG A 92 -14.74 4.03 -2.61
C ARG A 92 -14.31 2.87 -3.51
N PRO A 93 -14.00 1.70 -2.94
CA PRO A 93 -13.70 0.51 -3.73
C PRO A 93 -14.76 0.20 -4.81
N GLU A 94 -16.04 0.37 -4.50
CA GLU A 94 -17.13 0.13 -5.44
C GLU A 94 -17.11 1.07 -6.67
N ASP A 95 -16.61 2.30 -6.52
CA ASP A 95 -16.54 3.27 -7.62
C ASP A 95 -15.47 2.84 -8.63
N THR A 96 -14.38 2.24 -8.14
CA THR A 96 -13.28 1.72 -8.96
C THR A 96 -13.63 0.41 -9.67
N LEU A 97 -14.41 -0.46 -9.01
CA LEU A 97 -14.84 -1.77 -9.54
C LEU A 97 -15.71 -1.66 -10.78
N SER A 98 -16.49 -0.58 -10.91
CA SER A 98 -17.33 -0.38 -12.11
C SER A 98 -16.54 -0.25 -13.41
N HIS A 99 -15.23 -0.01 -13.31
CA HIS A 99 -14.34 0.21 -14.45
C HIS A 99 -13.23 -0.85 -14.59
N ALA A 100 -13.14 -1.80 -13.66
CA ALA A 100 -12.12 -2.83 -13.68
C ALA A 100 -12.64 -4.07 -14.42
N ASP A 101 -11.90 -4.54 -15.42
CA ASP A 101 -12.23 -5.77 -16.16
C ASP A 101 -12.00 -7.04 -15.30
N TYR A 102 -11.33 -6.89 -14.16
CA TYR A 102 -11.01 -7.96 -13.22
C TYR A 102 -11.77 -7.83 -11.90
N LYS A 103 -12.27 -8.97 -11.40
CA LYS A 103 -13.01 -9.04 -10.13
C LYS A 103 -12.04 -9.20 -8.97
N ILE A 104 -11.70 -8.11 -8.31
CA ILE A 104 -11.08 -8.14 -6.99
C ILE A 104 -12.16 -8.55 -5.96
N SER A 105 -11.78 -9.42 -5.03
CA SER A 105 -12.62 -9.82 -3.90
C SER A 105 -12.98 -8.60 -3.06
N LEU A 106 -14.28 -8.43 -2.77
CA LEU A 106 -14.74 -7.35 -1.89
C LEU A 106 -14.09 -7.38 -0.51
N GLU A 107 -13.63 -8.55 -0.06
CA GLU A 107 -13.02 -8.73 1.24
C GLU A 107 -11.57 -8.22 1.31
N ALA A 108 -10.89 -8.09 0.15
CA ALA A 108 -9.54 -7.57 0.04
C ALA A 108 -9.49 -6.04 0.21
N TYR A 109 -10.60 -5.34 -0.08
CA TYR A 109 -10.60 -3.89 -0.05
C TYR A 109 -10.50 -3.30 1.35
N PRO A 110 -9.68 -2.24 1.53
CA PRO A 110 -9.54 -1.56 2.80
C PRO A 110 -10.87 -0.95 3.24
N SER A 111 -11.07 -0.90 4.56
CA SER A 111 -12.27 -0.24 5.10
C SER A 111 -12.32 1.24 4.72
N LEU A 112 -13.53 1.79 4.55
CA LEU A 112 -13.70 3.23 4.33
C LEU A 112 -13.11 4.06 5.47
N GLY A 113 -13.13 3.54 6.70
CA GLY A 113 -12.47 4.18 7.85
C GLY A 113 -10.97 4.34 7.59
N LEU A 114 -10.28 3.25 7.23
CA LEU A 114 -8.86 3.31 6.89
C LEU A 114 -8.57 4.26 5.74
N LEU A 115 -9.31 4.19 4.63
CA LEU A 115 -9.10 5.10 3.50
C LEU A 115 -9.25 6.57 3.91
N ARG A 116 -10.25 6.89 4.75
CA ARG A 116 -10.47 8.24 5.29
C ARG A 116 -9.33 8.72 6.17
N PHE A 117 -8.77 7.83 7.00
CA PHE A 117 -7.57 8.12 7.77
C PHE A 117 -6.41 8.51 6.88
N LEU A 118 -6.09 7.66 5.91
CA LEU A 118 -4.92 7.86 5.06
C LEU A 118 -5.03 9.15 4.25
N LYS A 119 -6.24 9.45 3.74
CA LYS A 119 -6.49 10.73 3.08
C LYS A 119 -6.40 11.91 4.03
N PHE A 120 -6.93 11.81 5.25
CA PHE A 120 -6.78 12.85 6.26
C PHE A 120 -5.31 13.12 6.57
N VAL A 121 -4.50 12.07 6.75
CA VAL A 121 -3.05 12.21 6.96
C VAL A 121 -2.43 12.94 5.77
N SER A 122 -2.67 12.47 4.55
CA SER A 122 -2.13 13.08 3.34
C SER A 122 -2.45 14.58 3.22
N LEU A 123 -3.72 14.95 3.44
CA LEU A 123 -4.17 16.35 3.40
C LEU A 123 -3.54 17.20 4.52
N SER A 124 -3.49 16.67 5.74
CA SER A 124 -3.00 17.41 6.90
C SER A 124 -1.48 17.60 6.91
N THR A 125 -0.74 16.70 6.25
CA THR A 125 0.73 16.73 6.21
C THR A 125 1.29 17.18 4.87
N HIS A 126 0.43 17.40 3.86
CA HIS A 126 0.83 17.64 2.47
C HIS A 126 1.84 16.59 1.99
N SER A 127 1.54 15.32 2.23
CA SER A 127 2.42 14.20 1.87
C SER A 127 1.65 13.10 1.16
N ASN A 128 2.32 12.36 0.30
CA ASN A 128 1.73 11.16 -0.27
C ASN A 128 1.59 10.08 0.81
N VAL A 129 0.43 9.45 0.86
CA VAL A 129 0.14 8.30 1.73
C VAL A 129 -0.58 7.26 0.89
N SER A 130 -0.11 6.01 0.91
CA SER A 130 -0.73 4.95 0.12
C SER A 130 -1.05 3.72 0.92
N PHE A 131 -2.16 3.07 0.60
CA PHE A 131 -2.44 1.68 0.96
C PHE A 131 -2.13 0.80 -0.26
N TYR A 132 -1.42 -0.30 -0.04
CA TYR A 132 -1.05 -1.27 -1.05
C TYR A 132 -1.53 -2.66 -0.62
N HIS A 133 -2.08 -3.40 -1.57
CA HIS A 133 -2.49 -4.79 -1.41
C HIS A 133 -1.86 -5.66 -2.49
N ALA A 134 -1.37 -6.82 -2.08
CA ALA A 134 -1.09 -7.95 -2.97
C ALA A 134 -1.52 -9.28 -2.35
N SER A 135 -2.08 -10.15 -3.17
CA SER A 135 -2.30 -11.55 -2.83
C SER A 135 -1.71 -12.45 -3.92
N MET A 136 -1.02 -13.50 -3.48
CA MET A 136 -0.43 -14.51 -4.36
C MET A 136 -0.86 -15.90 -3.96
N TRP A 137 -1.17 -16.73 -4.95
CA TRP A 137 -1.48 -18.15 -4.79
C TRP A 137 -0.67 -18.95 -5.80
N GLY A 138 -0.14 -20.11 -5.39
CA GLY A 138 0.69 -20.91 -6.30
C GLY A 138 2.05 -20.30 -6.66
N GLY A 139 2.30 -19.02 -6.37
CA GLY A 139 3.42 -18.24 -6.91
C GLY A 139 3.00 -17.21 -7.96
N ASP A 140 1.72 -17.25 -8.36
CA ASP A 140 1.07 -16.30 -9.23
C ASP A 140 0.41 -15.19 -8.41
N LEU A 141 0.34 -13.99 -8.97
CA LEU A 141 -0.35 -12.85 -8.38
C LEU A 141 -1.84 -12.97 -8.71
N GLU A 142 -2.68 -13.02 -7.68
CA GLU A 142 -4.13 -13.10 -7.86
C GLU A 142 -4.72 -11.69 -7.90
N GLU A 143 -4.35 -10.85 -6.92
CA GLU A 143 -4.86 -9.49 -6.81
C GLU A 143 -3.71 -8.53 -6.47
N GLU A 144 -3.68 -7.38 -7.12
CA GLU A 144 -2.76 -6.29 -6.78
C GLU A 144 -3.41 -4.94 -7.05
N PHE A 145 -3.43 -4.08 -6.03
CA PHE A 145 -3.98 -2.74 -6.14
C PHE A 145 -3.41 -1.79 -5.09
N ALA A 146 -3.58 -0.50 -5.31
CA ALA A 146 -3.20 0.52 -4.34
C ALA A 146 -4.11 1.74 -4.39
N TRP A 147 -4.36 2.33 -3.23
CA TRP A 147 -4.88 3.69 -3.08
C TRP A 147 -3.73 4.62 -2.75
N ILE A 148 -3.60 5.72 -3.47
CA ILE A 148 -2.59 6.75 -3.20
C ILE A 148 -3.33 8.08 -3.00
N PHE A 149 -3.12 8.71 -1.85
CA PHE A 149 -3.63 10.02 -1.53
C PHE A 149 -2.48 11.03 -1.57
N GLY A 150 -2.71 12.17 -2.21
CA GLY A 150 -1.72 13.23 -2.42
C GLY A 150 -2.37 14.50 -2.97
N ASP A 151 -1.65 15.23 -3.81
CA ASP A 151 -2.22 16.36 -4.57
C ASP A 151 -3.38 15.91 -5.47
N GLU A 152 -3.27 14.68 -5.98
CA GLU A 152 -4.30 13.99 -6.75
C GLU A 152 -4.47 12.59 -6.16
N ASP A 153 -5.71 12.16 -5.97
CA ASP A 153 -5.99 10.82 -5.49
C ASP A 153 -5.90 9.84 -6.67
N LYS A 154 -5.27 8.69 -6.44
CA LYS A 154 -5.10 7.66 -7.46
C LYS A 154 -5.50 6.29 -6.92
N VAL A 155 -6.06 5.48 -7.80
CA VAL A 155 -6.24 4.05 -7.58
C VAL A 155 -5.54 3.30 -8.69
N LEU A 156 -4.64 2.40 -8.30
CA LEU A 156 -3.89 1.54 -9.19
C LEU A 156 -4.47 0.13 -9.10
N VAL A 157 -4.68 -0.50 -10.24
CA VAL A 157 -5.19 -1.87 -10.32
C VAL A 157 -4.39 -2.64 -11.37
N SER A 158 -3.85 -3.81 -11.01
CA SER A 158 -3.25 -4.71 -11.99
C SER A 158 -4.34 -5.31 -12.89
N GLN A 159 -4.08 -5.39 -14.19
CA GLN A 159 -4.96 -6.12 -15.10
C GLN A 159 -4.67 -7.63 -15.02
N ALA A 160 -5.74 -8.42 -15.08
CA ALA A 160 -5.63 -9.88 -15.03
C ALA A 160 -4.75 -10.42 -16.17
N GLU A 161 -4.10 -11.57 -15.91
CA GLU A 161 -3.26 -12.33 -16.84
C GLU A 161 -1.91 -11.68 -17.20
N ASP A 162 -1.72 -10.38 -16.97
CA ASP A 162 -0.47 -9.67 -17.22
C ASP A 162 -0.15 -8.69 -16.07
N TYR A 163 0.66 -9.16 -15.13
CA TYR A 163 1.13 -8.38 -13.96
C TYR A 163 2.02 -7.20 -14.35
N GLU A 164 2.40 -7.09 -15.62
CA GLU A 164 3.13 -5.96 -16.18
C GLU A 164 2.19 -4.90 -16.74
N ASN A 165 0.87 -5.01 -16.57
CA ASN A 165 -0.09 -3.97 -16.90
C ASN A 165 -0.80 -3.42 -15.66
N VAL A 166 -0.71 -2.10 -15.49
CA VAL A 166 -1.43 -1.35 -14.45
C VAL A 166 -2.38 -0.36 -15.10
N VAL A 167 -3.61 -0.32 -14.61
CA VAL A 167 -4.53 0.79 -14.84
C VAL A 167 -4.42 1.77 -13.68
N GLU A 168 -4.12 3.02 -14.00
CA GLU A 168 -4.24 4.14 -13.06
C GLU A 168 -5.58 4.85 -13.30
N TYR A 169 -6.37 4.97 -12.24
CA TYR A 169 -7.56 5.81 -12.17
C TYR A 169 -7.23 7.03 -11.31
N GLN A 170 -7.23 8.21 -11.92
CA GLN A 170 -6.89 9.46 -11.25
C GLN A 170 -8.16 10.26 -10.97
N TYR A 171 -8.26 10.78 -9.75
CA TYR A 171 -9.43 11.52 -9.31
C TYR A 171 -9.04 12.88 -8.75
N LEU A 172 -9.87 13.87 -9.08
CA LEU A 172 -9.84 15.19 -8.48
C LEU A 172 -11.22 15.48 -7.92
N ASN A 173 -11.31 15.80 -6.62
CA ASN A 173 -12.59 16.08 -5.96
C ASN A 173 -13.67 14.98 -6.18
N HIS A 174 -13.27 13.71 -6.17
CA HIS A 174 -14.15 12.54 -6.37
C HIS A 174 -14.65 12.31 -7.79
N GLU A 175 -14.21 13.11 -8.75
CA GLU A 175 -14.51 12.90 -10.16
C GLU A 175 -13.33 12.21 -10.83
N LEU A 176 -13.60 11.16 -11.60
CA LEU A 176 -12.60 10.50 -12.42
C LEU A 176 -12.16 11.48 -13.52
N ILE A 177 -10.90 11.91 -13.48
CA ILE A 177 -10.35 12.85 -14.45
C ILE A 177 -9.51 12.17 -15.53
N SER A 178 -8.92 11.02 -15.21
CA SER A 178 -8.12 10.27 -16.18
C SER A 178 -8.11 8.77 -15.87
N ARG A 179 -7.98 7.98 -16.93
CA ARG A 179 -7.72 6.53 -16.90
C ARG A 179 -6.55 6.27 -17.84
N MET A 180 -5.46 5.74 -17.30
CA MET A 180 -4.23 5.48 -18.06
C MET A 180 -3.78 4.04 -17.86
N GLU A 181 -3.17 3.46 -18.89
CA GLU A 181 -2.60 2.11 -18.85
C GLU A 181 -1.09 2.21 -19.01
N PHE A 182 -0.37 1.47 -18.19
CA PHE A 182 1.09 1.50 -18.13
C PHE A 182 1.66 0.09 -18.07
N GLN A 183 2.83 -0.06 -18.70
CA GLN A 183 3.63 -1.27 -18.61
C GLN A 183 4.52 -1.23 -17.37
N SER A 184 4.00 -1.73 -16.24
CA SER A 184 4.68 -1.90 -14.95
C SER A 184 3.80 -2.72 -13.99
N ASN A 185 4.08 -2.73 -12.69
CA ASN A 185 3.25 -3.33 -11.64
C ASN A 185 2.83 -2.28 -10.59
N VAL A 186 1.82 -2.59 -9.78
CA VAL A 186 1.24 -1.62 -8.83
C VAL A 186 2.25 -1.24 -7.75
N LEU A 187 3.05 -2.19 -7.26
CA LEU A 187 4.06 -1.93 -6.23
C LEU A 187 5.09 -0.89 -6.68
N THR A 188 5.64 -1.04 -7.88
CA THR A 188 6.62 -0.10 -8.45
C THR A 188 6.03 1.30 -8.60
N PHE A 189 4.81 1.41 -9.12
CA PHE A 189 4.14 2.71 -9.23
C PHE A 189 3.89 3.35 -7.87
N THR A 190 3.41 2.56 -6.90
CA THR A 190 3.13 3.01 -5.54
C THR A 190 4.39 3.53 -4.86
N LEU A 191 5.47 2.75 -4.89
CA LEU A 191 6.74 3.09 -4.24
C LEU A 191 7.44 4.30 -4.89
N ARG A 192 7.29 4.48 -6.21
CA ARG A 192 7.77 5.69 -6.89
C ARG A 192 7.12 6.96 -6.33
N GLN A 193 5.85 6.93 -5.92
CA GLN A 193 5.19 8.10 -5.30
C GLN A 193 5.84 8.51 -3.97
N HIS A 194 6.62 7.61 -3.36
CA HIS A 194 7.37 7.84 -2.13
C HIS A 194 8.86 8.03 -2.37
N GLY A 195 9.31 8.09 -3.63
CA GLY A 195 10.71 8.30 -4.02
C GLY A 195 11.56 7.03 -4.02
N VAL A 196 10.95 5.84 -3.96
CA VAL A 196 11.65 4.57 -4.07
C VAL A 196 11.58 4.09 -5.53
N GLU A 197 12.74 4.02 -6.20
CA GLU A 197 12.84 3.45 -7.54
C GLU A 197 13.27 1.98 -7.43
N LEU A 198 12.45 1.08 -7.97
CA LEU A 198 12.77 -0.34 -8.02
C LEU A 198 13.32 -0.72 -9.40
N PRO A 199 14.44 -1.47 -9.48
CA PRO A 199 14.94 -2.00 -10.74
C PRO A 199 14.12 -3.19 -11.25
N SER A 200 13.22 -3.74 -10.42
CA SER A 200 12.38 -4.90 -10.70
C SER A 200 11.17 -4.89 -9.76
N TYR A 201 10.36 -5.94 -9.78
CA TYR A 201 9.17 -6.08 -8.92
C TYR A 201 9.54 -6.48 -7.48
N TYR A 202 10.84 -6.63 -7.19
CA TYR A 202 11.34 -6.99 -5.88
C TYR A 202 11.53 -5.76 -4.99
N PHE A 203 10.79 -5.73 -3.88
CA PHE A 203 10.98 -4.77 -2.79
C PHE A 203 11.41 -5.52 -1.52
N ALA A 204 12.54 -5.14 -0.93
CA ALA A 204 13.14 -5.91 0.17
C ALA A 204 12.24 -5.97 1.42
N PRO A 205 11.65 -4.85 1.90
CA PRO A 205 10.67 -4.85 2.98
C PRO A 205 9.42 -5.67 2.69
N HIS A 206 9.13 -5.96 1.42
CA HIS A 206 8.00 -6.80 1.06
C HIS A 206 8.22 -8.28 1.35
N THR A 207 9.48 -8.70 1.54
CA THR A 207 9.78 -10.12 1.68
C THR A 207 9.50 -10.61 3.10
N ARG A 208 8.97 -11.84 3.22
CA ARG A 208 8.70 -12.48 4.53
C ARG A 208 9.92 -12.54 5.45
N GLY A 209 11.12 -12.56 4.88
CA GLY A 209 12.37 -12.61 5.62
C GLY A 209 12.89 -11.24 6.08
N PHE A 210 12.18 -10.15 5.77
CA PHE A 210 12.62 -8.82 6.15
C PHE A 210 12.57 -8.63 7.67
N ALA A 211 13.70 -8.21 8.24
CA ALA A 211 13.87 -8.07 9.68
C ALA A 211 13.40 -6.68 10.13
N TRP A 212 12.08 -6.49 10.22
CA TRP A 212 11.45 -5.21 10.58
C TRP A 212 11.93 -4.58 11.90
N GLU A 213 12.45 -5.37 12.82
CA GLU A 213 12.90 -4.93 14.17
C GLU A 213 14.41 -4.63 14.26
N LYS A 214 15.14 -4.74 13.14
CA LYS A 214 16.60 -4.51 13.09
C LYS A 214 16.91 -3.20 12.40
#